data_AF-A0A8B7MUK4-F1
#
_entry.id   AF-A0A8B7MUK4-F1
#
_cell.length_a   1.000
_cell.length_b   1.000
_cell.length_c   1.000
_cell.angle_alpha   90.00
_cell.angle_beta   90.00
_cell.angle_gamma   90.00
#
_symmetry.space_group_name_H-M   'P 1'
#
loop_
_entity.id
_entity.type
_entity.pdbx_description
1 polymer ?
#
loop_
_entity_poly.entity_id
_entity_poly.type
_entity_poly.pdbx_seq_one_letter_code
_entity_poly.pdbx_strand_id
1 'polypeptide(L)'
;MRRAFCHRNKFAINLPQHFHHFIGPLPPWLTKITQRICQQTGLFPSPINHVLINEYLPDQGIMLHQDGPAYFPVVAILSLESPVMIDFIAHPRLREDSATCTVAAKAETNGSLGESLCRPDVHCDPCSLLLMPCSLLIFKDQAYTDYLHGIQDSELCSFDKVLNISEVKKLQAQELTCDPVVAEDSNGTGQSSIFRRTSKRVSLTCRLVPKVHKNLFKF
;
A
#
# COMPACT_ATOMS: atom_id res chain seq x y z
N MET A 1 -29.00 10.16 5.63
CA MET A 1 -28.31 8.91 6.03
C MET A 1 -28.61 7.81 5.03
N ARG A 2 -27.77 7.62 4.01
CA ARG A 2 -27.82 6.45 3.13
C ARG A 2 -26.52 5.68 3.34
N ARG A 3 -26.63 4.51 3.98
CA ARG A 3 -25.55 3.53 4.09
C ARG A 3 -25.23 3.06 2.68
N ALA A 4 -24.14 3.57 2.10
CA ALA A 4 -23.59 2.99 0.89
C ALA A 4 -23.01 1.62 1.26
N PHE A 5 -23.76 0.56 0.95
CA PHE A 5 -23.24 -0.80 0.90
C PHE A 5 -22.19 -0.83 -0.21
N CYS A 6 -20.93 -0.55 0.15
CA CYS A 6 -19.79 -0.92 -0.68
C CYS A 6 -19.86 -2.44 -0.84
N HIS A 7 -20.15 -2.89 -2.07
CA HIS A 7 -20.13 -4.30 -2.42
C HIS A 7 -18.79 -4.88 -1.96
N ARG A 8 -18.85 -5.89 -1.09
CA ARG A 8 -17.70 -6.72 -0.73
C ARG A 8 -17.25 -7.47 -1.98
N ASN A 9 -16.48 -6.78 -2.80
CA ASN A 9 -15.72 -7.34 -3.89
C ASN A 9 -14.44 -7.91 -3.29
N LYS A 10 -14.55 -9.05 -2.59
CA LYS A 10 -13.39 -9.94 -2.38
C LYS A 10 -13.07 -10.57 -3.74
N PHE A 11 -12.41 -9.80 -4.60
CA PHE A 11 -11.97 -10.26 -5.90
C PHE A 11 -10.46 -10.54 -5.86
N ALA A 12 -10.14 -11.82 -5.82
CA ALA A 12 -9.06 -12.28 -6.65
C ALA A 12 -9.49 -12.07 -8.11
N ILE A 13 -8.95 -11.02 -8.73
CA ILE A 13 -9.14 -10.61 -10.14
C ILE A 13 -10.60 -10.35 -10.51
N ASN A 14 -10.99 -9.08 -10.67
CA ASN A 14 -12.20 -8.77 -11.43
C ASN A 14 -12.31 -7.32 -11.96
N LEU A 15 -12.28 -7.19 -13.28
CA LEU A 15 -13.08 -6.33 -14.16
C LEU A 15 -12.67 -6.68 -15.62
N PRO A 16 -13.53 -6.71 -16.66
CA PRO A 16 -14.99 -6.76 -16.75
C PRO A 16 -15.52 -8.15 -17.24
N GLN A 17 -16.73 -8.52 -16.77
CA GLN A 17 -17.73 -9.46 -17.31
C GLN A 17 -17.40 -10.84 -17.94
N HIS A 18 -16.16 -11.34 -18.02
CA HIS A 18 -15.88 -12.72 -18.44
C HIS A 18 -14.82 -13.39 -17.54
N PHE A 19 -15.26 -14.26 -16.62
CA PHE A 19 -14.42 -14.89 -15.60
C PHE A 19 -13.72 -16.17 -16.11
N HIS A 20 -12.40 -16.26 -15.93
CA HIS A 20 -11.67 -17.53 -15.90
C HIS A 20 -10.80 -17.60 -14.63
N HIS A 21 -11.18 -18.46 -13.69
CA HIS A 21 -10.40 -18.79 -12.50
C HIS A 21 -9.22 -19.66 -12.93
N PHE A 22 -8.00 -19.13 -12.95
CA PHE A 22 -6.81 -19.96 -13.19
C PHE A 22 -6.37 -20.60 -11.86
N ILE A 23 -7.00 -21.73 -11.50
CA ILE A 23 -6.45 -22.66 -10.52
C ILE A 23 -5.37 -23.45 -11.25
N GLY A 24 -4.12 -22.98 -11.20
CA GLY A 24 -3.02 -23.58 -11.93
C GLY A 24 -1.68 -22.91 -11.61
N PRO A 25 -0.57 -23.46 -12.14
CA PRO A 25 0.72 -22.80 -12.04
C PRO A 25 0.66 -21.39 -12.65
N LEU A 26 1.43 -20.45 -12.09
CA LEU A 26 1.51 -19.11 -12.66
C LEU A 26 1.98 -19.19 -14.12
N PRO A 27 1.38 -18.42 -15.04
CA PRO A 27 1.86 -18.30 -16.41
C PRO A 27 3.38 -18.04 -16.46
N PRO A 28 4.11 -18.55 -17.48
CA PRO A 28 5.58 -18.44 -17.52
C PRO A 28 6.11 -17.01 -17.39
N TRP A 29 5.41 -16.03 -17.96
CA TRP A 29 5.79 -14.62 -17.86
C TRP A 29 5.67 -14.09 -16.43
N LEU A 30 4.62 -14.46 -15.69
CA LEU A 30 4.46 -14.12 -14.27
C LEU A 30 5.51 -14.83 -13.42
N THR A 31 5.75 -16.11 -13.70
CA THR A 31 6.79 -16.90 -13.01
C THR A 31 8.16 -16.22 -13.12
N LYS A 32 8.54 -15.73 -14.30
CA LYS A 32 9.82 -15.02 -14.50
C LYS A 32 9.89 -13.73 -13.68
N ILE A 33 8.81 -12.95 -13.63
CA ILE A 33 8.74 -11.70 -12.85
C ILE A 33 8.84 -12.02 -11.36
N THR A 34 8.05 -12.95 -10.86
CA THR A 34 8.00 -13.28 -9.43
C THR A 34 9.30 -13.94 -8.95
N GLN A 35 9.92 -14.79 -9.77
CA GLN A 35 11.26 -15.32 -9.49
C GLN A 35 12.29 -14.20 -9.37
N ARG A 36 12.28 -13.22 -10.27
CA ARG A 36 13.21 -12.08 -10.21
C ARG A 36 12.99 -11.25 -8.95
N ILE A 37 11.73 -10.99 -8.56
CA ILE A 37 11.41 -10.33 -7.28
C ILE A 37 11.99 -11.12 -6.11
N CYS A 38 11.76 -12.44 -6.06
CA CYS A 38 12.27 -13.28 -4.96
C CYS A 38 13.81 -13.26 -4.91
N GLN A 39 14.48 -13.44 -6.05
CA GLN A 39 15.95 -13.51 -6.14
C GLN A 39 16.63 -12.19 -5.77
N GLN A 40 16.08 -11.06 -6.20
CA GLN A 40 16.69 -9.74 -5.96
C GLN A 40 16.43 -9.22 -4.54
N THR A 41 15.32 -9.63 -3.92
CA THR A 41 14.91 -9.09 -2.61
C THR A 41 15.28 -10.02 -1.46
N GLY A 42 15.24 -11.34 -1.66
CA GLY A 42 15.43 -12.33 -0.59
C GLY A 42 14.35 -12.31 0.49
N LEU A 43 13.24 -11.58 0.28
CA LEU A 43 12.22 -11.34 1.32
C LEU A 43 11.17 -12.44 1.44
N PHE A 44 11.02 -13.29 0.41
CA PHE A 44 10.04 -14.36 0.41
C PHE A 44 10.72 -15.71 0.72
N PRO A 45 10.24 -16.47 1.73
CA PRO A 45 10.85 -17.74 2.12
C PRO A 45 10.60 -18.88 1.13
N SER A 46 9.66 -18.68 0.19
CA SER A 46 9.39 -19.60 -0.90
C SER A 46 8.81 -18.82 -2.09
N PRO A 47 8.76 -19.41 -3.30
CA PRO A 47 8.29 -18.71 -4.48
C PRO A 47 6.88 -18.12 -4.31
N ILE A 48 6.73 -16.85 -4.66
CA ILE A 48 5.42 -16.20 -4.82
C ILE A 48 4.55 -17.08 -5.73
N ASN A 49 3.36 -17.40 -5.25
CA ASN A 49 2.44 -18.34 -5.89
C ASN A 49 1.04 -17.74 -6.10
N HIS A 50 0.84 -16.47 -5.72
CA HIS A 50 -0.43 -15.78 -5.87
C HIS A 50 -0.20 -14.37 -6.38
N VAL A 51 -0.79 -14.03 -7.52
CA VAL A 51 -0.68 -12.71 -8.15
C VAL A 51 -2.08 -12.19 -8.48
N LEU A 52 -2.37 -10.96 -8.08
CA LEU A 52 -3.58 -10.24 -8.48
C LEU A 52 -3.20 -9.17 -9.51
N ILE A 53 -3.96 -9.10 -10.60
CA ILE A 53 -3.90 -7.99 -11.54
C ILE A 53 -5.00 -7.02 -11.13
N ASN A 54 -4.61 -5.81 -10.76
CA ASN A 54 -5.55 -4.75 -10.39
C ASN A 54 -5.54 -3.68 -11.47
N GLU A 55 -6.72 -3.25 -11.88
CA GLU A 55 -6.95 -2.18 -12.84
C GLU A 55 -7.79 -1.09 -12.17
N TYR A 56 -7.42 0.17 -12.38
CA TYR A 56 -8.14 1.33 -11.84
C TYR A 56 -8.27 2.42 -12.91
N LEU A 57 -9.49 2.83 -13.22
CA LEU A 57 -9.76 4.07 -13.96
C LEU A 57 -9.39 5.30 -13.11
N PRO A 58 -9.17 6.49 -13.70
CA PRO A 58 -8.68 7.68 -12.99
C PRO A 58 -9.41 8.04 -11.68
N ASP A 59 -10.72 7.81 -11.61
CA ASP A 59 -11.58 8.11 -10.45
C ASP A 59 -11.73 6.94 -9.47
N GLN A 60 -11.13 5.79 -9.76
CA GLN A 60 -11.26 4.56 -8.98
C GLN A 60 -10.05 4.32 -8.10
N GLY A 61 -10.29 3.71 -6.95
CA GLY A 61 -9.29 3.26 -6.01
C GLY A 61 -9.74 2.03 -5.24
N ILE A 62 -9.13 1.82 -4.09
CA ILE A 62 -9.46 0.73 -3.18
C ILE A 62 -9.41 1.26 -1.76
N MET A 63 -10.51 1.06 -1.03
CA MET A 63 -10.66 1.52 0.34
C MET A 63 -9.53 0.97 1.24
N LEU A 64 -9.18 1.75 2.27
CA LEU A 64 -8.19 1.39 3.29
C LEU A 64 -8.48 0.00 3.86
N HIS A 65 -7.51 -0.91 3.73
CA HIS A 65 -7.64 -2.29 4.17
C HIS A 65 -6.29 -2.87 4.60
N GLN A 66 -6.34 -4.08 5.16
CA GLN A 66 -5.17 -4.94 5.36
C GLN A 66 -5.32 -6.19 4.51
N ASP A 67 -4.17 -6.81 4.25
CA ASP A 67 -4.12 -8.09 3.58
C ASP A 67 -4.71 -9.19 4.47
N GLY A 68 -5.29 -10.21 3.82
CA GLY A 68 -5.85 -11.35 4.54
C GLY A 68 -4.76 -12.19 5.24
N PRO A 69 -5.09 -12.85 6.37
CA PRO A 69 -4.14 -13.60 7.18
C PRO A 69 -3.61 -14.89 6.51
N ALA A 70 -4.11 -15.23 5.32
CA ALA A 70 -3.66 -16.40 4.55
C ALA A 70 -2.31 -16.18 3.86
N TYR A 71 -1.84 -14.93 3.76
CA TYR A 71 -0.60 -14.58 3.09
C TYR A 71 0.58 -14.53 4.07
N PHE A 72 1.78 -14.86 3.58
CA PHE A 72 3.02 -14.50 4.26
C PHE A 72 3.11 -12.96 4.34
N PRO A 73 3.59 -12.36 5.46
CA PRO A 73 3.48 -10.92 5.74
C PRO A 73 4.50 -10.06 4.96
N VAL A 74 4.56 -10.28 3.65
CA VAL A 74 5.33 -9.51 2.67
C VAL A 74 4.49 -9.39 1.40
N VAL A 75 4.39 -8.16 0.90
CA VAL A 75 3.65 -7.84 -0.32
C VAL A 75 4.58 -7.14 -1.28
N ALA A 76 4.55 -7.55 -2.54
CA ALA A 76 5.24 -6.85 -3.62
C ALA A 76 4.22 -6.34 -4.64
N ILE A 77 4.20 -5.03 -4.89
CA ILE A 77 3.32 -4.40 -5.87
C ILE A 77 4.18 -3.84 -7.00
N LEU A 78 4.07 -4.43 -8.18
CA LEU A 78 4.66 -3.88 -9.41
C LEU A 78 3.62 -2.96 -10.07
N SER A 79 3.92 -1.66 -10.11
CA SER A 79 3.05 -0.67 -10.76
C SER A 79 3.34 -0.57 -12.25
N LEU A 80 2.29 -0.49 -13.06
CA LEU A 80 2.32 -0.45 -14.52
C LEU A 80 1.40 0.66 -15.04
N GLU A 81 1.61 1.05 -16.30
CA GLU A 81 0.85 2.05 -17.05
C GLU A 81 0.90 3.48 -16.48
N SER A 82 0.18 3.79 -15.41
CA SER A 82 0.03 5.17 -14.89
C SER A 82 0.38 5.31 -13.40
N PRO A 83 0.86 6.50 -12.97
CA PRO A 83 1.18 6.74 -11.57
C PRO A 83 -0.06 6.81 -10.67
N VAL A 84 0.11 6.44 -9.40
CA VAL A 84 -0.92 6.59 -8.38
C VAL A 84 -0.32 6.90 -7.02
N MET A 85 -1.10 7.52 -6.14
CA MET A 85 -0.78 7.55 -4.72
C MET A 85 -1.40 6.36 -3.99
N ILE A 86 -0.56 5.68 -3.21
CA ILE A 86 -1.04 4.73 -2.19
C ILE A 86 -0.88 5.37 -0.82
N ASP A 87 -1.93 5.28 -0.01
CA ASP A 87 -1.94 5.79 1.36
C ASP A 87 -1.67 4.67 2.34
N PHE A 88 -0.97 4.99 3.43
CA PHE A 88 -0.77 4.16 4.61
C PHE A 88 -1.26 4.92 5.84
N ILE A 89 -2.17 4.32 6.60
CA ILE A 89 -2.74 4.91 7.82
C ILE A 89 -2.66 3.91 8.95
N ALA A 90 -2.15 4.33 10.11
CA ALA A 90 -2.11 3.49 11.30
C ALA A 90 -3.49 2.91 11.61
N HIS A 91 -3.56 1.59 11.83
CA HIS A 91 -4.79 0.91 12.19
C HIS A 91 -5.29 1.48 13.53
N PRO A 92 -6.61 1.69 13.71
CA PRO A 92 -7.17 2.19 14.98
C PRO A 92 -6.74 1.41 16.25
N ARG A 93 -6.30 0.16 16.10
CA ARG A 93 -5.84 -0.70 17.21
C ARG A 93 -4.57 -0.15 17.84
N LEU A 94 -3.69 0.47 17.04
CA LEU A 94 -2.48 1.12 17.56
C LEU A 94 -2.80 2.35 18.43
N ARG A 95 -3.94 3.02 18.19
CA ARG A 95 -4.34 4.21 18.97
C ARG A 95 -4.92 3.83 20.32
N GLU A 96 -5.52 2.64 20.45
CA GLU A 96 -6.10 2.14 21.70
C GLU A 96 -4.99 1.72 22.70
N ASP A 97 -3.92 1.09 22.22
CA ASP A 97 -2.79 0.66 23.06
C ASP A 97 -1.98 1.84 23.62
N SER A 98 -1.94 2.98 22.91
CA SER A 98 -1.30 4.20 23.42
C SER A 98 -2.13 4.90 24.51
N ALA A 99 -3.45 4.66 24.58
CA ALA A 99 -4.34 5.27 25.56
C ALA A 99 -4.41 4.49 26.88
N THR A 100 -3.92 3.24 26.92
CA THR A 100 -3.92 2.41 28.14
C THR A 100 -2.75 2.70 29.07
N CYS A 101 -1.78 3.52 28.65
CA CYS A 101 -0.65 3.94 29.51
C CYS A 101 -0.96 5.13 30.43
N THR A 102 -2.14 5.75 30.38
CA THR A 102 -2.47 6.94 31.20
C THR A 102 -3.28 6.66 32.48
N VAL A 103 -3.55 5.40 32.85
CA VAL A 103 -4.32 5.08 34.08
C VAL A 103 -3.51 4.33 35.14
N ALA A 104 -2.26 3.95 34.88
CA ALA A 104 -1.43 3.18 35.83
C ALA A 104 -0.30 3.99 36.52
N ALA A 105 -0.44 5.31 36.64
CA ALA A 105 0.55 6.15 37.30
C ALA A 105 -0.06 7.06 38.39
N LYS A 106 -0.69 6.45 39.41
CA LYS A 106 -0.82 7.04 40.76
C LYS A 106 -0.87 5.94 41.82
N ALA A 107 0.30 5.48 42.28
CA ALA A 107 0.61 5.15 43.68
C ALA A 107 2.05 4.60 43.79
N GLU A 108 2.82 5.18 44.71
CA GLU A 108 4.25 5.02 45.01
C GLU A 108 4.54 3.64 45.66
N THR A 109 5.70 2.97 45.58
CA THR A 109 6.99 3.36 46.19
C THR A 109 8.11 2.33 45.87
N ASN A 110 9.33 2.83 45.72
CA ASN A 110 10.66 2.26 46.01
C ASN A 110 11.20 1.00 45.28
N GLY A 111 12.18 1.21 44.39
CA GLY A 111 13.35 0.32 44.25
C GLY A 111 13.67 -0.22 42.85
N SER A 112 14.86 0.14 42.35
CA SER A 112 15.57 -0.34 41.14
C SER A 112 15.25 0.34 39.81
N LEU A 113 16.29 1.00 39.25
CA LEU A 113 16.36 1.47 37.86
C LEU A 113 16.19 0.27 36.91
N GLY A 114 14.97 0.09 36.39
CA GLY A 114 14.76 -0.53 35.10
C GLY A 114 14.42 0.59 34.13
N GLU A 115 15.30 0.88 33.18
CA GLU A 115 15.02 1.79 32.07
C GLU A 115 13.75 1.31 31.36
N SER A 116 12.64 1.98 31.64
CA SER A 116 11.45 1.91 30.80
C SER A 116 11.83 2.56 29.48
N LEU A 117 12.23 1.73 28.52
CA LEU A 117 12.39 2.13 27.13
C LEU A 117 11.00 2.52 26.62
N CYS A 118 10.61 3.77 26.88
CA CYS A 118 9.54 4.45 26.16
C CYS A 118 9.88 4.30 24.68
N ARG A 119 9.17 3.39 23.99
CA ARG A 119 9.41 3.15 22.57
C ARG A 119 9.18 4.49 21.85
N PRO A 120 10.21 5.05 21.19
CA PRO A 120 10.08 6.35 20.57
C PRO A 120 9.14 6.21 19.36
N ASP A 121 8.10 7.02 19.40
CA ASP A 121 7.34 7.55 18.26
C ASP A 121 6.74 6.50 17.30
N VAL A 122 5.57 5.96 17.65
CA VAL A 122 4.68 5.40 16.62
C VAL A 122 4.17 6.59 15.81
N HIS A 123 4.82 6.89 14.69
CA HIS A 123 4.32 7.88 13.72
C HIS A 123 2.92 7.45 13.27
N CYS A 124 1.91 8.02 13.92
CA CYS A 124 0.49 7.76 13.69
C CYS A 124 -0.09 8.61 12.56
N ASP A 125 0.75 9.44 11.94
CA ASP A 125 0.33 10.31 10.86
C ASP A 125 0.17 9.51 9.57
N PRO A 126 -0.96 9.70 8.86
CA PRO A 126 -1.13 9.16 7.51
C PRO A 126 0.04 9.59 6.62
N CYS A 127 0.57 8.66 5.86
CA CYS A 127 1.58 8.95 4.85
C CYS A 127 1.18 8.36 3.50
N SER A 128 1.73 8.92 2.43
CA SER A 128 1.44 8.48 1.07
C SER A 128 2.74 8.20 0.30
N LEU A 129 2.67 7.32 -0.69
CA LEU A 129 3.75 7.05 -1.63
C LEU A 129 3.25 7.20 -3.06
N LEU A 130 3.98 7.97 -3.86
CA LEU A 130 3.75 8.06 -5.29
C LEU A 130 4.38 6.84 -5.99
N LEU A 131 3.54 5.98 -6.56
CA LEU A 131 3.98 4.79 -7.29
C LEU A 131 4.02 5.08 -8.79
N MET A 132 5.22 5.33 -9.31
CA MET A 132 5.43 5.54 -10.74
C MET A 132 5.25 4.24 -11.55
N PRO A 133 4.94 4.33 -12.87
CA PRO A 133 4.99 3.16 -13.74
C PRO A 133 6.37 2.49 -13.69
N CYS A 134 6.39 1.16 -13.74
CA CYS A 134 7.58 0.32 -13.62
C CYS A 134 8.30 0.41 -12.26
N SER A 135 7.66 0.97 -11.23
CA SER A 135 8.16 0.92 -9.84
C SER A 135 7.72 -0.35 -9.12
N LEU A 136 8.52 -0.77 -8.14
CA LEU A 136 8.23 -1.90 -7.26
C LEU A 136 8.13 -1.40 -5.82
N LEU A 137 6.93 -1.47 -5.24
CA LEU A 137 6.72 -1.24 -3.81
C LEU A 137 6.75 -2.59 -3.08
N ILE A 138 7.53 -2.68 -2.00
CA ILE A 138 7.50 -3.84 -1.10
C ILE A 138 7.29 -3.34 0.32
N PHE A 139 6.32 -3.90 1.03
CA PHE A 139 6.09 -3.63 2.45
C PHE A 139 5.92 -4.94 3.24
N LYS A 140 6.37 -4.90 4.49
CA LYS A 140 6.45 -6.03 5.44
C LYS A 140 6.36 -5.52 6.88
N ASP A 141 6.36 -6.45 7.83
CA ASP A 141 6.36 -6.18 9.27
C ASP A 141 5.22 -5.22 9.67
N GLN A 142 5.52 -4.15 10.40
CA GLN A 142 4.55 -3.17 10.88
C GLN A 142 3.73 -2.54 9.75
N ALA A 143 4.35 -2.21 8.62
CA ALA A 143 3.62 -1.67 7.46
C ALA A 143 2.58 -2.66 6.91
N TYR A 144 2.79 -3.97 7.11
CA TYR A 144 1.83 -5.02 6.76
C TYR A 144 0.79 -5.26 7.86
N THR A 145 1.20 -5.32 9.13
CA THR A 145 0.34 -5.74 10.25
C THR A 145 -0.43 -4.61 10.91
N ASP A 146 0.13 -3.40 10.89
CA ASP A 146 -0.30 -2.31 11.76
C ASP A 146 -0.85 -1.12 10.97
N TYR A 147 -0.64 -1.07 9.66
CA TYR A 147 -1.17 -0.03 8.78
C TYR A 147 -2.26 -0.58 7.87
N LEU A 148 -3.29 0.24 7.66
CA LEU A 148 -4.22 0.11 6.56
C LEU A 148 -3.61 0.77 5.33
N HIS A 149 -3.80 0.19 4.15
CA HIS A 149 -3.39 0.80 2.89
C HIS A 149 -4.52 0.87 1.89
N GLY A 150 -4.46 1.85 0.99
CA GLY A 150 -5.52 2.08 0.01
C GLY A 150 -5.13 3.07 -1.07
N ILE A 151 -5.98 3.17 -2.08
CA ILE A 151 -5.90 4.18 -3.15
C ILE A 151 -7.20 4.96 -3.07
N GLN A 152 -7.13 6.28 -3.05
CA GLN A 152 -8.31 7.13 -3.01
C GLN A 152 -9.14 7.03 -4.32
N ASP A 153 -10.46 6.96 -4.18
CA ASP A 153 -11.43 7.05 -5.28
C ASP A 153 -11.55 8.52 -5.74
N SER A 154 -10.53 9.01 -6.45
CA SER A 154 -10.44 10.39 -6.93
C SER A 154 -9.47 10.50 -8.11
N GLU A 155 -9.83 11.33 -9.09
CA GLU A 155 -8.90 11.75 -10.16
C GLU A 155 -7.80 12.67 -9.65
N LEU A 156 -8.08 13.43 -8.59
CA LEU A 156 -7.17 14.41 -8.00
C LEU A 156 -6.53 13.84 -6.75
N CYS A 157 -5.21 13.91 -6.67
CA CYS A 157 -4.40 13.46 -5.53
C CYS A 157 -3.55 14.62 -5.01
N SER A 158 -3.44 14.76 -3.69
CA SER A 158 -2.58 15.79 -3.07
C SER A 158 -1.21 15.21 -2.67
N PHE A 159 -0.13 15.93 -2.94
CA PHE A 159 1.23 15.56 -2.55
C PHE A 159 1.58 15.87 -1.09
N ASP A 160 0.69 16.47 -0.31
CA ASP A 160 0.98 17.02 1.03
C ASP A 160 1.62 16.01 2.00
N LYS A 161 1.32 14.71 1.84
CA LYS A 161 1.77 13.63 2.73
C LYS A 161 2.70 12.63 2.06
N VAL A 162 3.20 12.96 0.87
CA VAL A 162 4.05 12.05 0.09
C VAL A 162 5.44 11.97 0.68
N LEU A 163 5.93 10.75 0.91
CA LEU A 163 7.27 10.55 1.47
C LEU A 163 8.37 10.55 0.40
N ASN A 164 8.11 10.02 -0.79
CA ASN A 164 9.09 9.93 -1.87
C ASN A 164 9.08 11.17 -2.77
N ILE A 165 9.36 12.33 -2.17
CA ILE A 165 9.37 13.66 -2.82
C ILE A 165 10.24 13.72 -4.09
N SER A 166 11.29 12.90 -4.19
CA SER A 166 12.10 12.81 -5.40
C SER A 166 11.30 12.40 -6.63
N GLU A 167 10.32 11.50 -6.49
CA GLU A 167 9.46 11.06 -7.58
C GLU A 167 8.44 12.13 -7.96
N VAL A 168 7.92 12.88 -6.98
CA VAL A 168 7.03 14.03 -7.22
C VAL A 168 7.73 15.06 -8.10
N LYS A 169 8.98 15.40 -7.77
CA LYS A 169 9.79 16.36 -8.56
C LYS A 169 10.02 15.86 -9.99
N LYS A 170 10.30 14.56 -10.16
CA LYS A 170 10.47 13.96 -11.50
C LYS A 170 9.20 14.02 -12.33
N LEU A 171 8.05 13.70 -11.72
CA LEU A 171 6.76 13.72 -12.39
C LEU A 171 6.37 15.14 -12.84
N GLN A 172 6.49 16.13 -11.95
CA GLN A 172 6.22 17.53 -12.27
C GLN A 172 7.14 18.06 -13.38
N ALA A 173 8.42 17.67 -13.38
CA ALA A 173 9.35 18.04 -14.43
C ALA A 173 8.96 17.45 -15.79
N GLN A 174 8.40 16.23 -15.83
CA GLN A 174 7.94 15.60 -17.07
C GLN A 174 6.71 16.29 -17.65
N GLU A 175 5.74 16.68 -16.79
CA GLU A 175 4.54 17.41 -17.23
C GLU A 175 4.88 18.78 -17.85
N LEU A 176 5.89 19.48 -17.31
CA LEU A 176 6.37 20.76 -17.85
C LEU A 176 7.05 20.65 -19.23
N THR A 177 7.50 19.45 -19.63
CA THR A 177 8.17 19.26 -20.93
C THR A 177 7.22 18.97 -22.09
N CYS A 178 5.94 18.69 -21.81
CA CYS A 178 5.00 18.22 -22.82
C CYS A 178 4.01 19.27 -23.34
N ASP A 179 3.90 20.45 -22.73
CA ASP A 179 3.04 21.54 -23.22
C ASP A 179 3.55 22.94 -22.76
N PRO A 180 4.06 23.82 -23.64
CA PRO A 180 4.19 25.23 -23.34
C PRO A 180 2.89 25.95 -23.71
N VAL A 181 1.81 25.69 -22.97
CA VAL A 181 0.66 26.61 -23.02
C VAL A 181 0.94 27.71 -22.00
N VAL A 182 1.21 28.90 -22.51
CA VAL A 182 1.49 30.11 -21.75
C VAL A 182 0.34 30.36 -20.77
N ALA A 183 0.60 30.16 -19.48
CA ALA A 183 -0.16 30.78 -18.41
C ALA A 183 0.84 31.63 -17.63
N GLU A 184 0.85 32.93 -17.94
CA GLU A 184 1.41 33.92 -17.05
C GLU A 184 0.58 33.89 -15.76
N ASP A 185 1.18 33.43 -14.67
CA ASP A 185 0.78 33.91 -13.35
C ASP A 185 2.04 34.33 -12.59
N SER A 186 2.09 35.63 -12.39
CA SER A 186 3.11 36.35 -11.65
C SER A 186 2.81 36.23 -10.16
N ASN A 187 3.33 35.19 -9.50
CA ASN A 187 3.78 35.27 -8.10
C ASN A 187 4.52 33.99 -7.70
N GLY A 188 5.72 34.15 -7.16
CA GLY A 188 6.60 33.04 -6.84
C GLY A 188 6.06 32.10 -5.76
N THR A 189 6.49 30.84 -5.87
CA THR A 189 6.47 29.77 -4.84
C THR A 189 5.12 29.06 -4.63
N GLY A 190 4.77 28.17 -5.54
CA GLY A 190 3.71 27.18 -5.33
C GLY A 190 3.87 26.02 -6.30
N GLN A 191 4.78 25.09 -6.00
CA GLN A 191 4.85 23.82 -6.71
C GLN A 191 3.48 23.15 -6.56
N SER A 192 2.76 22.92 -7.67
CA SER A 192 1.38 22.39 -7.62
C SER A 192 1.35 21.17 -6.71
N SER A 193 0.67 21.29 -5.58
CA SER A 193 0.52 20.19 -4.61
C SER A 193 -0.46 19.13 -5.10
N ILE A 194 -0.99 19.27 -6.31
CA ILE A 194 -2.03 18.41 -6.85
C ILE A 194 -1.51 17.67 -8.09
N PHE A 195 -1.79 16.37 -8.13
CA PHE A 195 -1.61 15.48 -9.26
C PHE A 195 -2.96 15.01 -9.79
N ARG A 196 -3.14 15.02 -11.11
CA ARG A 196 -4.34 14.51 -11.76
C ARG A 196 -4.05 13.22 -12.51
N ARG A 197 -4.77 12.16 -12.16
CA ARG A 197 -4.80 10.90 -12.90
C ARG A 197 -5.56 11.11 -14.19
N THR A 198 -4.93 10.81 -15.32
CA THR A 198 -5.52 10.99 -16.66
C THR A 198 -5.74 9.67 -17.40
N SER A 199 -5.11 8.60 -16.93
CA SER A 199 -5.10 7.30 -17.59
C SER A 199 -5.26 6.15 -16.59
N LYS A 200 -5.68 5.02 -17.14
CA LYS A 200 -5.86 3.77 -16.42
C LYS A 200 -4.55 3.31 -15.78
N ARG A 201 -4.63 2.84 -14.54
CA ARG A 201 -3.52 2.20 -13.83
C ARG A 201 -3.68 0.69 -13.87
N VAL A 202 -2.58 -0.02 -14.07
CA VAL A 202 -2.50 -1.47 -13.87
C VAL A 202 -1.42 -1.80 -12.84
N SER A 203 -1.61 -2.86 -12.06
CA SER A 203 -0.55 -3.35 -11.15
C SER A 203 -0.63 -4.84 -10.91
N LEU A 204 0.51 -5.45 -10.58
CA LEU A 204 0.59 -6.82 -10.11
C LEU A 204 0.84 -6.81 -8.60
N THR A 205 -0.11 -7.31 -7.81
CA THR A 205 0.06 -7.56 -6.38
C THR A 205 0.48 -9.00 -6.17
N CYS A 206 1.75 -9.20 -5.88
CA CYS A 206 2.43 -10.48 -5.74
C CYS A 206 2.54 -10.86 -4.26
N ARG A 207 2.03 -12.04 -3.91
CA ARG A 207 2.00 -12.57 -2.54
C ARG A 207 2.38 -14.06 -2.50
N LEU A 208 2.86 -14.48 -1.34
CA LEU A 208 3.06 -15.88 -1.03
C LEU A 208 1.92 -16.39 -0.14
N VAL A 209 1.27 -17.48 -0.53
CA VAL A 209 0.37 -18.28 0.30
C VAL A 209 1.15 -19.50 0.82
N PRO A 210 1.47 -19.57 2.11
CA PRO A 210 2.16 -20.73 2.69
C PRO A 210 1.32 -22.00 2.56
N LYS A 211 1.99 -23.14 2.36
CA LYS A 211 1.32 -24.45 2.40
C LYS A 211 0.97 -24.78 3.86
N VAL A 212 -0.33 -24.86 4.16
CA VAL A 212 -0.79 -25.35 5.46
C VAL A 212 -0.61 -26.87 5.49
N HIS A 213 0.24 -27.39 6.37
CA HIS A 213 0.34 -28.83 6.58
C HIS A 213 -0.86 -29.27 7.43
N LYS A 214 -1.67 -30.21 6.94
CA LYS A 214 -2.93 -30.67 7.55
C LYS A 214 -2.79 -31.39 8.92
N ASN A 215 -1.62 -31.37 9.56
CA ASN A 215 -1.34 -32.20 10.73
C ASN A 215 -1.48 -31.50 12.09
N LEU A 216 -2.18 -30.36 12.18
CA LEU A 216 -2.32 -29.59 13.42
C LEU A 216 -3.60 -29.87 14.23
N PHE A 217 -4.43 -30.84 13.83
CA PHE A 217 -5.53 -31.33 14.67
C PHE A 217 -5.39 -32.84 14.87
N LYS A 218 -4.60 -33.24 15.88
CA LYS A 218 -4.83 -34.48 16.59
C LYS A 218 -5.77 -34.13 17.74
N PHE A 219 -7.05 -34.45 17.58
CA PHE A 219 -7.96 -34.58 18.72
C PHE A 219 -7.66 -35.88 19.45
#